data_AF-A0A8S3KC34-F1
#
_entry.id   AF-A0A8S3KC34-F1
#
_cell.length_a   1.000
_cell.length_b   1.000
_cell.length_c   1.000
_cell.angle_alpha   90.00
_cell.angle_beta   90.00
_cell.angle_gamma   90.00
#
_symmetry.space_group_name_H-M   'P 1'
#
loop_
_entity.id
_entity.type
_entity.pdbx_description
1 polymer ?
#
loop_
_entity_poly.entity_id
_entity_poly.type
_entity_poly.pdbx_seq_one_letter_code
_entity_poly.pdbx_strand_id
1 'polypeptide(L)'
;ISRISEYWNWLENSFVENIRAQEWYNGQPPSNLSGYINDRSNRLIGWATMRQLRIKPDSCKIEKPVQYLFAHCYDDYSFFNEEKQSFQPGWRNNQTSSSFNSVINRAFTYQTSDELNSSI
;
A
#
# COMPACT_ATOMS: atom_id res chain seq x y z
N ILE A 1 5.18 10.97 -11.90
CA ILE A 1 4.23 9.85 -11.79
C ILE A 1 2.83 10.45 -11.85
N SER A 2 2.10 10.18 -12.93
CA SER A 2 0.77 10.75 -13.20
C SER A 2 -0.33 9.70 -13.31
N ARG A 3 0.03 8.42 -13.48
CA ARG A 3 -0.89 7.29 -13.60
C ARG A 3 -0.61 6.24 -12.53
N ILE A 4 -1.62 5.45 -12.19
CA ILE A 4 -1.50 4.33 -11.24
C ILE A 4 -0.48 3.30 -11.74
N SER A 5 -0.47 2.99 -13.04
CA SER A 5 0.51 2.07 -13.63
C SER A 5 1.95 2.60 -13.53
N GLU A 6 2.16 3.90 -13.73
CA GLU A 6 3.47 4.53 -13.55
C GLU A 6 3.93 4.48 -12.10
N TYR A 7 2.99 4.63 -11.14
CA TYR A 7 3.30 4.52 -9.72
C TYR A 7 3.80 3.13 -9.37
N TRP A 8 3.07 2.08 -9.77
CA TRP A 8 3.49 0.70 -9.51
C TRP A 8 4.81 0.37 -10.21
N ASN A 9 4.99 0.82 -11.45
CA ASN A 9 6.25 0.65 -12.17
C ASN A 9 7.43 1.31 -11.45
N TRP A 10 7.25 2.53 -10.95
CA TRP A 10 8.29 3.21 -10.15
C TRP A 10 8.54 2.51 -8.82
N LEU A 11 7.50 2.04 -8.15
CA LEU A 11 7.64 1.35 -6.87
C LEU A 11 8.48 0.07 -7.03
N GLU A 12 8.13 -0.77 -8.02
CA GLU A 12 8.78 -2.06 -8.27
C GLU A 12 10.19 -1.90 -8.84
N ASN A 13 10.37 -1.00 -9.81
CA ASN A 13 11.62 -0.93 -10.59
C ASN A 13 12.54 0.24 -10.18
N SER A 14 12.16 1.04 -9.18
CA SER A 14 13.03 2.12 -8.70
C SER A 14 13.09 2.14 -7.18
N PHE A 15 11.95 2.18 -6.50
CA PHE A 15 11.97 2.26 -5.03
C PHE A 15 12.56 0.99 -4.39
N VAL A 16 12.10 -0.20 -4.80
CA VAL A 16 12.58 -1.49 -4.26
C VAL A 16 14.07 -1.70 -4.52
N GLU A 17 14.57 -1.31 -5.70
CA GLU A 17 16.01 -1.39 -6.00
C GLU A 17 16.82 -0.43 -5.13
N ASN A 18 16.32 0.78 -4.90
CA ASN A 18 17.09 1.81 -4.20
C ASN A 18 17.08 1.68 -2.68
N ILE A 19 16.12 0.97 -2.09
CA ILE A 19 16.02 0.82 -0.62
C ILE A 19 17.03 -0.19 -0.03
N ARG A 20 17.73 -0.96 -0.87
CA ARG A 20 18.78 -1.88 -0.46
C ARG A 20 20.01 -1.69 -1.33
N ALA A 21 21.19 -1.88 -0.75
CA ALA A 21 22.42 -1.95 -1.50
C ALA A 21 22.34 -3.06 -2.56
N GLN A 22 22.53 -2.68 -3.82
CA GLN A 22 22.58 -3.60 -4.95
C GLN A 22 24.02 -4.06 -5.22
N GLU A 23 24.15 -5.01 -6.14
CA GLU A 23 25.45 -5.45 -6.66
C GLU A 23 26.30 -4.26 -7.16
N TRP A 24 27.61 -4.45 -7.10
CA TRP A 24 28.57 -3.53 -7.67
C TRP A 24 28.53 -3.58 -9.20
N TYR A 25 29.11 -2.56 -9.84
CA TYR A 25 29.20 -2.49 -11.32
C TYR A 25 29.92 -3.69 -11.95
N ASN A 26 30.70 -4.43 -11.17
CA ASN A 26 31.44 -5.63 -11.56
C ASN A 26 30.71 -6.94 -11.19
N GLY A 27 29.42 -6.88 -10.83
CA GLY A 27 28.60 -8.03 -10.44
C GLY A 27 28.96 -8.62 -9.07
N GLN A 28 29.82 -7.96 -8.29
CA GLN A 28 30.13 -8.42 -6.94
C GLN A 28 29.00 -8.07 -5.97
N PRO A 29 28.66 -8.97 -5.03
CA PRO A 29 27.67 -8.66 -4.01
C PRO A 29 28.16 -7.52 -3.10
N PRO A 30 27.24 -6.73 -2.53
CA PRO A 30 27.57 -5.62 -1.63
C PRO A 30 27.96 -6.14 -0.23
N SER A 31 29.13 -6.78 -0.11
CA SER A 31 29.65 -7.31 1.14
C SER A 31 29.80 -6.21 2.20
N ASN A 32 29.42 -6.53 3.45
CA ASN A 32 29.44 -5.60 4.60
C ASN A 32 28.52 -4.37 4.49
N LEU A 33 27.61 -4.33 3.50
CA LEU A 33 26.63 -3.26 3.33
C LEU A 33 25.21 -3.70 3.70
N SER A 34 25.09 -4.69 4.58
CA SER A 34 23.79 -5.13 5.09
C SER A 34 23.08 -3.98 5.82
N GLY A 35 21.91 -3.61 5.31
CA GLY A 35 21.13 -2.49 5.83
C GLY A 35 21.54 -1.13 5.27
N TYR A 36 22.45 -1.03 4.32
CA TYR A 36 22.66 0.20 3.55
C TYR A 36 21.64 0.32 2.42
N ILE A 37 21.29 1.55 2.06
CA ILE A 37 20.54 1.83 0.83
C ILE A 37 21.50 1.83 -0.37
N ASN A 38 20.97 1.96 -1.58
CA ASN A 38 21.76 1.77 -2.80
C ASN A 38 22.87 2.82 -3.03
N ASP A 39 22.87 3.92 -2.28
CA ASP A 39 23.97 4.88 -2.27
C ASP A 39 25.24 4.38 -1.53
N ARG A 40 25.13 3.24 -0.82
CA ARG A 40 26.20 2.57 -0.08
C ARG A 40 26.83 3.43 1.02
N SER A 41 26.19 4.54 1.39
CA SER A 41 26.69 5.51 2.37
C SER A 41 25.72 5.68 3.53
N ASN A 42 24.42 5.62 3.26
CA ASN A 42 23.38 5.75 4.27
C ASN A 42 22.83 4.39 4.70
N ARG A 43 22.60 4.24 6.01
CA ARG A 43 22.05 3.02 6.60
C ARG A 43 20.54 3.17 6.81
N LEU A 44 19.78 2.23 6.26
CA LEU A 44 18.36 2.05 6.54
C LEU A 44 18.19 1.44 7.94
N ILE A 45 17.48 2.16 8.80
CA ILE A 45 17.04 1.65 10.10
C ILE A 45 15.60 1.14 9.95
N GLY A 46 15.36 -0.12 10.34
CA GLY A 46 14.06 -0.77 10.20
C GLY A 46 13.77 -1.25 8.77
N TRP A 47 12.52 -1.07 8.33
CA TRP A 47 12.04 -1.47 7.00
C TRP A 47 10.96 -0.51 6.51
N ALA A 48 10.80 -0.41 5.19
CA ALA A 48 9.69 0.31 4.61
C ALA A 48 8.36 -0.39 4.93
N THR A 49 7.38 0.40 5.34
CA THR A 49 6.00 -0.05 5.58
C THR A 49 5.08 0.79 4.70
N MET A 50 4.19 0.12 3.96
CA MET A 50 3.15 0.79 3.17
C MET A 50 1.84 0.77 3.93
N ARG A 51 1.15 1.91 3.96
CA ARG A 51 -0.22 2.05 4.51
C ARG A 51 -1.13 2.61 3.44
N GLN A 52 -2.36 2.11 3.38
CA GLN A 52 -3.38 2.57 2.44
C GLN A 52 -4.61 3.09 3.20
N LEU A 53 -5.14 4.22 2.76
CA LEU A 53 -6.46 4.72 3.15
C LEU A 53 -7.47 4.47 2.05
N ARG A 54 -8.73 4.26 2.42
CA ARG A 54 -9.84 4.00 1.51
C ARG A 54 -11.07 4.74 1.97
N ILE A 55 -11.99 4.95 1.03
CA ILE A 55 -13.26 5.64 1.24
C ILE A 55 -14.37 4.62 1.04
N LYS A 56 -15.41 4.71 1.87
CA LYS A 56 -16.60 3.86 1.75
C LYS A 56 -17.26 4.06 0.38
N PRO A 57 -17.77 2.99 -0.24
CA PRO A 57 -18.65 3.14 -1.39
C PRO A 57 -19.89 3.96 -1.00
N ASP A 58 -20.43 4.69 -1.98
CA ASP A 58 -21.66 5.49 -1.87
C ASP A 58 -21.55 6.60 -0.81
N SER A 59 -20.35 7.17 -0.68
CA SER A 59 -20.06 8.29 0.23
C SER A 59 -20.56 9.64 -0.28
N CYS A 60 -21.01 9.72 -1.52
CA CYS A 60 -21.60 10.90 -2.15
C CYS A 60 -23.04 10.62 -2.63
N LYS A 61 -23.72 11.69 -3.04
CA LYS A 61 -25.06 11.60 -3.64
C LYS A 61 -24.96 11.79 -5.14
N ILE A 62 -25.30 10.74 -5.89
CA ILE A 62 -25.46 10.84 -7.35
C ILE A 62 -26.87 11.36 -7.68
N GLU A 63 -26.95 12.30 -8.61
CA GLU A 63 -28.25 12.80 -9.07
C GLU A 63 -29.02 11.74 -9.86
N LYS A 64 -30.33 11.64 -9.57
CA LYS A 64 -31.22 10.59 -10.13
C LYS A 64 -31.10 10.42 -11.66
N PRO A 65 -31.00 11.49 -12.48
CA PRO A 65 -30.93 11.33 -13.94
C PRO A 65 -29.71 10.57 -14.45
N VAL A 66 -28.62 10.50 -13.67
CA VAL A 66 -27.36 9.84 -14.08
C VAL A 66 -27.00 8.65 -13.20
N GLN A 67 -27.82 8.32 -12.20
CA GLN A 67 -27.56 7.25 -11.25
C GLN A 67 -27.36 5.88 -11.92
N TYR A 68 -28.03 5.62 -13.04
CA TYR A 68 -27.89 4.35 -13.78
C TYR A 68 -26.52 4.16 -14.44
N LEU A 69 -25.70 5.21 -14.54
CA LEU A 69 -24.36 5.15 -15.17
C LEU A 69 -23.27 4.67 -14.20
N PHE A 70 -23.52 4.75 -12.89
CA PHE A 70 -22.51 4.52 -11.87
C PHE A 70 -22.97 3.46 -10.87
N ALA A 71 -22.14 2.44 -10.65
CA ALA A 71 -22.42 1.42 -9.65
C ALA A 71 -22.21 1.92 -8.22
N HIS A 72 -21.15 2.72 -8.03
CA HIS A 72 -20.81 3.34 -6.76
C HIS A 72 -20.26 4.74 -7.00
N CYS A 73 -20.30 5.57 -5.96
CA CYS A 73 -19.62 6.85 -5.96
C CYS A 73 -18.70 6.97 -4.74
N TYR A 74 -17.61 7.71 -4.92
CA TYR A 74 -16.62 7.98 -3.88
C TYR A 74 -16.42 9.48 -3.79
N ASP A 75 -16.68 10.04 -2.62
CA ASP A 75 -16.42 11.45 -2.33
C ASP A 75 -14.94 11.67 -1.98
N ASP A 76 -14.54 12.92 -1.73
CA ASP A 76 -13.22 13.24 -1.19
C ASP A 76 -13.01 12.60 0.19
N TYR A 77 -11.75 12.31 0.53
CA TYR A 77 -11.42 11.69 1.81
C TYR A 77 -11.78 12.59 3.01
N SER A 78 -12.45 12.00 3.99
CA SER A 78 -12.70 12.57 5.30
C SER A 78 -12.70 11.48 6.38
N PHE A 79 -12.51 11.86 7.64
CA PHE A 79 -12.60 10.92 8.76
C PHE A 79 -13.97 10.25 8.90
N PHE A 80 -15.04 10.86 8.34
CA PHE A 80 -16.40 10.35 8.42
C PHE A 80 -16.68 9.27 7.37
N ASN A 81 -16.12 9.41 6.16
CA ASN A 81 -16.31 8.48 5.05
C ASN A 81 -15.14 7.50 4.85
N GLU A 82 -14.14 7.51 5.73
CA GLU A 82 -13.08 6.51 5.77
C GLU A 82 -13.66 5.08 5.87
N GLU A 83 -13.14 4.19 5.03
CA GLU A 83 -13.45 2.76 5.06
C GLU A 83 -12.66 2.08 6.17
N LYS A 84 -13.38 1.51 7.14
CA LYS A 84 -12.82 0.87 8.35
C LYS A 84 -13.03 -0.64 8.36
N GLN A 85 -13.68 -1.19 7.33
CA GLN A 85 -13.86 -2.63 7.19
C GLN A 85 -12.54 -3.31 6.82
N SER A 86 -12.34 -4.51 7.37
CA SER A 86 -11.26 -5.42 6.94
C SER A 86 -11.73 -6.28 5.76
N PHE A 87 -10.83 -6.51 4.80
CA PHE A 87 -11.13 -7.26 3.57
C PHE A 87 -10.24 -8.50 3.47
N GLN A 88 -10.65 -9.44 2.61
CA GLN A 88 -9.72 -10.46 2.11
C GLN A 88 -8.85 -9.87 0.99
N PRO A 89 -7.70 -10.50 0.69
CA PRO A 89 -6.84 -10.11 -0.42
C PRO A 89 -7.60 -9.90 -1.73
N GLY A 90 -7.33 -8.75 -2.34
CA GLY A 90 -8.08 -8.29 -3.51
C GLY A 90 -9.39 -7.57 -3.18
N TRP A 91 -9.52 -7.01 -1.97
CA TRP A 91 -10.68 -6.20 -1.55
C TRP A 91 -12.01 -6.95 -1.57
N ARG A 92 -11.99 -8.23 -1.20
CA ARG A 92 -13.19 -9.08 -1.20
C ARG A 92 -13.86 -9.07 0.17
N ASN A 93 -15.19 -8.95 0.17
CA ASN A 93 -16.00 -8.94 1.40
C ASN A 93 -16.30 -10.34 1.94
N ASN A 94 -16.34 -11.35 1.06
CA ASN A 94 -16.79 -12.68 1.42
C ASN A 94 -15.63 -13.54 1.91
N GLN A 95 -15.85 -14.27 3.00
CA GLN A 95 -14.95 -15.32 3.45
C GLN A 95 -15.09 -16.55 2.56
N THR A 96 -14.56 -16.51 1.34
CA THR A 96 -14.21 -17.76 0.68
C THR A 96 -13.08 -18.40 1.48
N SER A 97 -13.18 -19.71 1.74
CA SER A 97 -12.22 -20.52 2.52
C SER A 97 -10.87 -20.68 1.81
N SER A 98 -10.32 -19.62 1.25
CA SER A 98 -8.98 -19.59 0.68
C SER A 98 -7.99 -19.26 1.79
N SER A 99 -7.11 -20.22 2.09
CA SER A 99 -5.96 -20.02 2.97
C SER A 99 -4.98 -19.06 2.29
N PHE A 100 -5.05 -17.78 2.66
CA PHE A 100 -4.08 -16.77 2.24
C PHE A 100 -2.92 -16.69 3.25
N ASN A 101 -1.75 -16.28 2.77
CA ASN A 101 -0.59 -16.00 3.62
C ASN A 101 -0.96 -14.93 4.69
N SER A 102 -0.56 -15.15 5.94
CA SER A 102 -0.88 -14.27 7.07
C SER A 102 -0.38 -12.84 6.91
N VAL A 103 0.79 -12.64 6.27
CA VAL A 103 1.36 -11.32 5.97
C VAL A 103 0.49 -10.58 4.96
N ILE A 104 0.06 -11.29 3.91
CA ILE A 104 -0.82 -10.73 2.89
C ILE A 104 -2.17 -10.37 3.51
N ASN A 105 -2.76 -11.25 4.33
CA ASN A 105 -4.02 -10.96 5.01
C ASN A 105 -3.92 -9.71 5.88
N ARG A 106 -2.81 -9.54 6.63
CA ARG A 106 -2.60 -8.36 7.47
C ARG A 106 -2.63 -7.06 6.66
N ALA A 107 -2.18 -7.06 5.41
CA ALA A 107 -2.22 -5.88 4.55
C ALA A 107 -3.65 -5.44 4.16
N PHE A 108 -4.64 -6.33 4.29
CA PHE A 108 -6.06 -6.02 4.02
C PHE A 108 -6.90 -5.89 5.30
N THR A 109 -6.29 -6.07 6.47
CA THR A 109 -6.93 -5.82 7.76
C THR A 109 -6.82 -4.33 8.10
N TYR A 110 -7.96 -3.70 8.40
CA TYR A 110 -7.98 -2.30 8.82
C TYR A 110 -7.34 -2.17 10.21
N GLN A 111 -6.58 -1.10 10.41
CA GLN A 111 -5.98 -0.75 11.70
C GLN A 111 -6.25 0.73 12.01
N THR A 112 -6.61 1.01 13.26
CA THR A 112 -6.85 2.39 13.72
C THR A 112 -5.54 3.15 13.88
N SER A 113 -5.62 4.48 14.03
CA SER A 113 -4.46 5.31 14.38
C SER A 113 -3.78 4.86 15.67
N ASP A 114 -4.56 4.40 16.66
CA ASP A 114 -4.07 4.09 18.00
C ASP A 114 -3.39 2.72 18.04
N GLU A 115 -3.84 1.78 17.21
CA GLU A 115 -3.20 0.46 17.04
C GLU A 115 -1.86 0.54 16.30
N LEU A 116 -1.73 1.54 15.43
CA LEU A 116 -0.50 1.84 14.75
C LEU A 116 0.36 2.62 15.73
N ASN A 117 1.19 1.92 16.50
CA ASN A 117 2.20 2.52 17.39
C ASN A 117 3.16 3.42 16.58
N SER A 118 2.73 4.64 16.26
CA SER A 118 3.52 5.68 15.64
C SER A 118 4.36 6.35 16.73
N SER A 119 5.18 5.55 17.39
CA SER A 119 6.31 6.07 18.14
C SER A 119 7.38 6.42 17.11
N ILE A 120 7.45 7.71 16.77
CA ILE A 120 8.67 8.31 16.23
C ILE A 120 9.65 8.47 17.40
#